data_AF-A0A7Y8LFQ3-F1
#
_entry.id   AF-A0A7Y8LFQ3-F1
#
_cell.length_a   1.000
_cell.length_b   1.000
_cell.length_c   1.000
_cell.angle_alpha   90.00
_cell.angle_beta   90.00
_cell.angle_gamma   90.00
#
_symmetry.space_group_name_H-M   'P 1'
#
loop_
_entity.id
_entity.type
_entity.pdbx_description
1 polymer ?
#
loop_
_entity_poly.entity_id
_entity_poly.type
_entity_poly.pdbx_seq_one_letter_code
_entity_poly.pdbx_strand_id
1 'polypeptide(L)'
;MRRVNYTKYIEEDFGIDANDLLSALGGFFLNSGFYEFDSHSLEQLKQAIRRALEEGEALQGEARERFQEQWNNLSPEQREQFLERMARKMEQEGYVTRQETKQGPRVEVTDKAIDFLGFKTLKDLMGALGRSSFGAHETRELATGVESSGAS
;
A
#
# COMPACT_ATOMS: atom_id res chain seq x y z
N MET A 1 -6.44 -19.50 -17.92
CA MET A 1 -6.29 -18.20 -18.64
C MET A 1 -6.31 -17.09 -17.60
N ARG A 2 -5.20 -16.36 -17.42
CA ARG A 2 -5.07 -15.32 -16.40
C ARG A 2 -5.75 -14.04 -16.92
N ARG A 3 -6.93 -13.69 -16.39
CA ARG A 3 -7.58 -12.41 -16.70
C ARG A 3 -6.89 -11.33 -15.86
N VAL A 4 -6.05 -10.54 -16.51
CA VAL A 4 -5.62 -9.24 -15.97
C VAL A 4 -6.75 -8.27 -16.30
N ASN A 5 -7.51 -7.86 -15.29
CA ASN A 5 -8.44 -6.75 -15.43
C ASN A 5 -7.59 -5.49 -15.48
N TYR A 6 -7.41 -4.93 -16.67
CA TYR A 6 -6.85 -3.60 -16.81
C TYR A 6 -7.96 -2.62 -16.44
N THR A 7 -8.02 -2.25 -15.17
CA THR A 7 -8.89 -1.17 -14.75
C THR A 7 -8.39 0.12 -15.39
N LYS A 8 -9.32 0.78 -16.09
CA LYS A 8 -9.04 1.93 -16.95
C LYS A 8 -8.33 2.99 -16.12
N TYR A 9 -7.20 3.49 -16.62
CA TYR A 9 -6.51 4.64 -16.03
C TYR A 9 -7.45 5.84 -16.05
N ILE A 10 -7.82 6.34 -14.86
CA ILE A 10 -8.59 7.56 -14.69
C ILE A 10 -7.60 8.59 -14.12
N GLU A 11 -7.40 9.71 -14.82
CA GLU A 11 -6.49 10.78 -14.38
C GLU A 11 -6.86 11.31 -12.97
N GLU A 12 -8.15 11.27 -12.61
CA GLU A 12 -8.66 11.63 -11.27
C GLU A 12 -8.25 10.68 -10.14
N ASP A 13 -7.71 9.49 -10.44
CA ASP A 13 -7.23 8.53 -9.44
C ASP A 13 -5.71 8.68 -9.18
N PHE A 14 -5.05 9.68 -9.76
CA PHE A 14 -3.60 9.92 -9.67
C PHE A 14 -2.75 8.70 -10.09
N GLY A 15 -3.30 7.82 -10.91
CA GLY A 15 -2.66 6.56 -11.33
C GLY A 15 -2.63 5.46 -10.26
N ILE A 16 -3.37 5.63 -9.15
CA ILE A 16 -3.44 4.63 -8.07
C ILE A 16 -4.36 3.49 -8.49
N ASP A 17 -3.82 2.29 -8.57
CA ASP A 17 -4.60 1.09 -8.80
C ASP A 17 -5.18 0.54 -7.48
N ALA A 18 -6.29 -0.19 -7.58
CA ALA A 18 -6.91 -0.85 -6.42
C ALA A 18 -5.96 -1.86 -5.77
N ASN A 19 -5.07 -2.48 -6.55
CA ASN A 19 -4.07 -3.42 -6.10
C ASN A 19 -2.96 -2.78 -5.25
N ASP A 20 -2.51 -1.60 -5.67
CA ASP A 20 -1.50 -0.82 -4.94
C ASP A 20 -2.09 -0.29 -3.64
N LEU A 21 -3.34 0.17 -3.69
CA LEU A 21 -4.07 0.56 -2.50
C LEU A 21 -4.28 -0.61 -1.53
N LEU A 22 -4.73 -1.77 -2.02
CA LEU A 22 -4.90 -2.96 -1.19
C LEU A 22 -3.58 -3.33 -0.51
N SER A 23 -2.46 -3.23 -1.23
CA SER A 23 -1.14 -3.49 -0.67
C SER A 23 -0.79 -2.54 0.48
N ALA A 24 -1.01 -1.24 0.30
CA ALA A 24 -0.76 -0.24 1.34
C ALA A 24 -1.72 -0.39 2.53
N LEU A 25 -2.94 -0.87 2.29
CA LEU A 25 -3.89 -1.22 3.34
C LEU A 25 -3.60 -2.58 3.98
N GLY A 26 -2.59 -3.33 3.54
CA GLY A 26 -2.25 -4.63 4.09
C GLY A 26 -2.00 -4.57 5.59
N GLY A 27 -1.25 -3.56 6.05
CA GLY A 27 -1.03 -3.32 7.48
C GLY A 27 -2.33 -3.04 8.24
N PHE A 28 -3.25 -2.28 7.65
CA PHE A 28 -4.56 -2.01 8.24
C PHE A 28 -5.41 -3.28 8.38
N PHE A 29 -5.52 -4.09 7.33
CA PHE A 29 -6.30 -5.33 7.34
C PHE A 29 -5.68 -6.43 8.21
N LEU A 30 -4.34 -6.50 8.27
CA LEU A 30 -3.63 -7.42 9.18
C LEU A 30 -3.79 -7.01 10.64
N ASN A 31 -3.66 -5.71 10.93
CA ASN A 31 -3.77 -5.18 12.28
C ASN A 31 -5.22 -5.14 12.79
N SER A 32 -6.21 -5.12 11.89
CA SER A 32 -7.62 -5.14 12.29
C SER A 32 -8.11 -6.51 12.78
N GLY A 33 -7.21 -7.48 12.99
CA GLY A 33 -7.53 -8.75 13.61
C GLY A 33 -8.27 -9.68 12.68
N PHE A 34 -7.53 -10.60 12.07
CA PHE A 34 -8.06 -11.67 11.21
C PHE A 34 -9.14 -12.56 11.85
N TYR A 35 -9.43 -12.46 13.17
CA TYR A 35 -10.39 -13.34 13.86
C TYR A 35 -11.14 -12.75 15.08
N GLU A 36 -11.22 -11.42 15.30
CA GLU A 36 -11.99 -10.88 16.45
C GLU A 36 -12.87 -9.66 16.08
N PHE A 37 -14.11 -9.97 15.71
CA PHE A 37 -15.34 -9.21 15.98
C PHE A 37 -15.59 -7.77 15.50
N ASP A 38 -14.71 -7.09 14.77
CA ASP A 38 -15.06 -5.75 14.26
C ASP A 38 -15.26 -5.68 12.75
N SER A 39 -16.53 -5.84 12.38
CA SER A 39 -17.22 -5.05 11.35
C SER A 39 -16.50 -3.73 11.04
N HIS A 40 -15.77 -3.62 9.93
CA HIS A 40 -15.22 -2.32 9.56
C HIS A 40 -16.36 -1.40 9.15
N SER A 41 -16.44 -0.22 9.77
CA SER A 41 -17.29 0.82 9.21
C SER A 41 -16.64 1.34 7.93
N LEU A 42 -17.44 1.74 6.95
CA LEU A 42 -16.96 2.40 5.74
C LEU A 42 -16.01 3.57 6.04
N GLU A 43 -16.27 4.29 7.13
CA GLU A 43 -15.44 5.40 7.60
C GLU A 43 -14.03 4.97 8.04
N GLN A 44 -13.89 3.79 8.66
CA GLN A 44 -12.57 3.26 9.02
C GLN A 44 -11.76 2.92 7.78
N LEU A 45 -12.38 2.32 6.76
CA LEU A 45 -11.73 2.05 5.49
C LEU A 45 -11.26 3.37 4.84
N LYS A 46 -12.12 4.39 4.80
CA LYS A 46 -11.77 5.70 4.23
C LYS A 46 -10.63 6.37 4.99
N GLN A 47 -10.61 6.29 6.31
CA GLN A 47 -9.51 6.80 7.13
C GLN A 47 -8.21 6.04 6.86
N ALA A 48 -8.27 4.71 6.68
CA ALA A 48 -7.12 3.90 6.36
C ALA A 48 -6.57 4.24 4.97
N ILE A 49 -7.45 4.40 3.96
CA ILE A 49 -7.08 4.86 2.61
C ILE A 49 -6.37 6.22 2.72
N ARG A 50 -6.92 7.15 3.50
CA ARG A 50 -6.31 8.47 3.71
C ARG A 50 -4.89 8.37 4.23
N ARG A 51 -4.67 7.60 5.30
CA ARG A 51 -3.33 7.42 5.89
C ARG A 51 -2.35 6.79 4.91
N ALA A 52 -2.76 5.71 4.23
CA ALA A 52 -1.93 5.03 3.23
C ALA A 52 -1.45 5.97 2.10
N LEU A 53 -2.31 6.91 1.71
CA LEU A 53 -2.01 7.92 0.69
C LEU A 53 -1.14 9.06 1.22
N GLU A 54 -1.38 9.53 2.45
CA GLU A 54 -0.57 10.56 3.11
C GLU A 54 0.87 10.07 3.37
N GLU A 55 1.01 8.82 3.80
CA GLU A 55 2.29 8.15 4.02
C GLU A 55 3.02 7.85 2.69
N GLY A 56 2.28 7.85 1.58
CA GLY A 56 2.81 7.64 0.24
C GLY A 56 3.21 6.19 -0.03
N GLU A 57 2.64 5.23 0.70
CA GLU A 57 2.94 3.80 0.52
C GLU A 57 2.38 3.26 -0.80
N ALA A 58 1.25 3.81 -1.25
CA ALA A 58 0.62 3.44 -2.52
C ALA A 58 1.27 4.11 -3.76
N LEU A 59 2.22 5.05 -3.58
CA LEU A 59 2.73 5.92 -4.65
C LEU A 59 4.27 5.90 -4.69
N GLN A 60 4.85 5.81 -5.88
CA GLN A 60 6.31 5.75 -6.08
C GLN A 60 6.82 6.96 -6.89
N GLY A 61 8.02 7.45 -6.54
CA GLY A 61 8.75 8.48 -7.29
C GLY A 61 7.96 9.78 -7.47
N GLU A 62 8.00 10.33 -8.69
CA GLU A 62 7.34 11.60 -9.05
C GLU A 62 5.82 11.62 -8.82
N ALA A 63 5.17 10.44 -8.84
CA ALA A 63 3.73 10.35 -8.60
C ALA A 63 3.36 10.75 -7.17
N ARG A 64 4.26 10.50 -6.21
CA ARG A 64 4.06 10.88 -4.80
C ARG A 64 4.09 12.39 -4.61
N GLU A 65 5.06 13.06 -5.23
CA GLU A 65 5.22 14.51 -5.12
C GLU A 65 4.01 15.23 -5.72
N ARG A 66 3.61 14.84 -6.94
CA ARG A 66 2.42 15.38 -7.62
C ARG A 66 1.14 15.11 -6.84
N PHE A 67 1.02 13.93 -6.21
CA PHE A 67 -0.12 13.63 -5.37
C PHE A 67 -0.15 14.52 -4.13
N GLN A 68 0.96 14.71 -3.41
CA GLN A 68 1.02 15.54 -2.22
C GLN A 68 0.66 17.01 -2.52
N GLU A 69 1.19 17.56 -3.62
CA GLU A 69 0.86 18.92 -4.05
C GLU A 69 -0.64 19.07 -4.34
N GLN A 70 -1.21 18.14 -5.11
CA GLN A 70 -2.63 18.19 -5.44
C GLN A 70 -3.51 17.92 -4.22
N TRP A 71 -3.17 16.93 -3.40
CA TRP A 71 -3.89 16.57 -2.17
C TRP A 71 -3.99 17.74 -1.20
N ASN A 72 -2.90 18.50 -1.02
CA ASN A 72 -2.87 19.69 -0.19
C ASN A 72 -3.76 20.82 -0.74
N ASN A 73 -3.89 20.91 -2.07
CA ASN A 73 -4.74 21.90 -2.74
C ASN A 73 -6.23 21.52 -2.78
N LEU A 74 -6.59 20.26 -2.54
CA LEU A 74 -7.99 19.81 -2.50
C LEU A 74 -8.72 20.27 -1.23
N SER A 75 -9.98 20.66 -1.39
CA SER A 75 -10.90 20.93 -0.27
C SER A 75 -11.21 19.65 0.52
N PRO A 76 -11.58 19.76 1.81
CA PRO A 76 -11.96 18.60 2.63
C PRO A 76 -13.05 17.73 1.99
N GLU A 77 -14.03 18.35 1.33
CA GLU A 77 -15.13 17.65 0.64
C GLU A 77 -14.63 16.87 -0.59
N GLN A 78 -13.65 17.42 -1.31
CA GLN A 78 -13.07 16.75 -2.49
C GLN A 78 -12.21 15.56 -2.08
N ARG A 79 -11.45 15.68 -0.99
CA ARG A 79 -10.71 14.56 -0.40
C ARG A 79 -11.65 13.44 -0.01
N GLU A 80 -12.77 13.79 0.63
CA GLU A 80 -13.78 12.82 1.04
C GLU A 80 -14.42 12.07 -0.14
N GLN A 81 -14.78 12.81 -1.20
CA GLN A 81 -15.29 12.21 -2.43
C GLN A 81 -14.27 11.29 -3.11
N PHE A 82 -12.99 11.66 -3.06
CA PHE A 82 -11.90 10.82 -3.57
C PHE A 82 -11.80 9.50 -2.79
N LEU A 83 -11.83 9.57 -1.45
CA LEU A 83 -11.81 8.38 -0.59
C LEU A 83 -13.00 7.46 -0.88
N GLU A 84 -14.20 8.02 -1.08
CA GLU A 84 -15.41 7.25 -1.43
C GLU A 84 -15.28 6.59 -2.81
N ARG A 85 -14.72 7.28 -3.81
CA ARG A 85 -14.44 6.67 -5.12
C ARG A 85 -13.45 5.52 -4.99
N MET A 86 -12.41 5.71 -4.18
CA MET A 86 -11.39 4.68 -3.97
C MET A 86 -11.97 3.45 -3.24
N ALA A 87 -12.79 3.66 -2.22
CA ALA A 87 -13.52 2.57 -1.55
C ALA A 87 -14.43 1.80 -2.53
N ARG A 88 -15.18 2.52 -3.39
CA ARG A 88 -15.99 1.89 -4.44
C ARG A 88 -15.16 1.14 -5.47
N LYS A 89 -13.96 1.62 -5.80
CA LYS A 89 -13.03 0.93 -6.70
C LYS A 89 -12.57 -0.40 -6.11
N MET A 90 -12.25 -0.45 -4.82
CA MET A 90 -11.93 -1.70 -4.12
C MET A 90 -13.10 -2.69 -4.11
N GLU A 91 -14.32 -2.18 -3.97
CA GLU A 91 -15.55 -2.97 -4.04
C GLU A 91 -15.78 -3.55 -5.44
N GLN A 92 -15.63 -2.74 -6.48
CA GLN A 92 -15.75 -3.18 -7.88
C GLN A 92 -14.72 -4.24 -8.27
N GLU A 93 -13.50 -4.13 -7.75
CA GLU A 93 -12.46 -5.15 -7.92
C GLU A 93 -12.69 -6.40 -7.05
N GLY A 94 -13.68 -6.38 -6.15
CA GLY A 94 -14.02 -7.50 -5.28
C GLY A 94 -12.97 -7.76 -4.20
N TYR A 95 -12.18 -6.76 -3.81
CA TYR A 95 -11.30 -6.85 -2.64
C TYR A 95 -12.04 -6.62 -1.33
N VAL A 96 -13.16 -5.92 -1.43
CA VAL A 96 -13.97 -5.49 -0.30
C VAL A 96 -15.44 -5.69 -0.66
N THR A 97 -16.26 -6.09 0.30
CA THR A 97 -17.72 -6.17 0.16
C THR A 97 -18.38 -5.16 1.07
N ARG A 98 -19.30 -4.36 0.54
CA ARG A 98 -20.13 -3.46 1.34
C ARG A 98 -21.45 -4.15 1.67
N GLN A 99 -21.79 -4.20 2.96
CA GLN A 99 -23.06 -4.69 3.46
C GLN A 99 -23.79 -3.57 4.22
N GLU A 100 -25.02 -3.27 3.82
CA GLU A 100 -25.88 -2.33 4.54
C GLU A 100 -26.45 -3.04 5.79
N THR A 101 -26.00 -2.64 6.97
CA THR A 101 -26.50 -3.18 8.24
C THR A 101 -27.39 -2.17 8.96
N LYS A 102 -28.16 -2.63 9.96
CA LYS A 102 -28.98 -1.73 10.79
C LYS A 102 -28.16 -0.67 11.55
N GLN A 103 -26.85 -0.85 11.66
CA GLN A 103 -25.93 0.06 12.34
C GLN A 103 -25.14 0.94 11.36
N GLY A 104 -25.39 0.83 10.05
CA GLY A 104 -24.70 1.58 8.99
C GLY A 104 -23.98 0.68 7.97
N PRO A 105 -23.32 1.29 6.97
CA PRO A 105 -22.55 0.57 5.95
C PRO A 105 -21.35 -0.12 6.60
N ARG A 106 -21.37 -1.45 6.57
CA ARG A 106 -20.30 -2.33 6.99
C ARG A 106 -19.48 -2.73 5.77
N VAL A 107 -18.19 -2.86 5.98
CA VAL A 107 -17.20 -3.20 4.98
C VAL A 107 -16.48 -4.45 5.45
N GLU A 108 -16.37 -5.44 4.58
CA GLU A 108 -15.71 -6.70 4.87
C GLU A 108 -14.66 -7.01 3.82
N VAL A 109 -13.51 -7.52 4.27
CA VAL A 109 -12.43 -7.96 3.39
C VAL A 109 -12.83 -9.29 2.77
N THR A 110 -12.58 -9.46 1.47
CA THR A 110 -12.88 -10.71 0.77
C THR A 110 -11.70 -11.68 0.82
N ASP A 111 -11.97 -12.97 0.60
CA ASP A 111 -10.93 -14.00 0.44
C ASP A 111 -9.93 -13.64 -0.67
N LYS A 112 -10.39 -13.01 -1.76
CA LYS A 112 -9.54 -12.53 -2.85
C LYS A 112 -8.49 -11.52 -2.36
N ALA A 113 -8.89 -10.60 -1.49
CA ALA A 113 -7.96 -9.62 -0.92
C ALA A 113 -6.94 -10.29 0.01
N ILE A 114 -7.40 -11.24 0.82
CA ILE A 114 -6.53 -12.02 1.72
C ILE A 114 -5.50 -12.82 0.92
N ASP A 115 -5.94 -13.56 -0.11
CA ASP A 115 -5.06 -14.34 -1.00
C ASP A 115 -4.03 -13.45 -1.68
N PHE A 116 -4.44 -12.27 -2.14
CA PHE A 116 -3.54 -11.31 -2.77
C PHE A 116 -2.45 -10.83 -1.80
N LEU A 117 -2.85 -10.42 -0.59
CA LEU A 117 -1.92 -9.99 0.45
C LEU A 117 -0.97 -11.12 0.88
N GLY A 118 -1.48 -12.34 1.01
CA GLY A 118 -0.68 -13.54 1.30
C GLY A 118 0.34 -13.84 0.20
N PHE A 119 -0.05 -13.77 -1.06
CA PHE A 119 0.87 -13.96 -2.20
C PHE A 119 1.93 -12.87 -2.25
N LYS A 120 1.55 -11.60 -2.06
CA LYS A 120 2.48 -10.46 -2.10
C LYS A 120 3.52 -10.57 -0.99
N THR A 121 3.09 -10.77 0.25
CA THR A 121 3.99 -10.95 1.39
C THR A 121 4.97 -12.10 1.17
N LEU A 122 4.49 -13.27 0.76
CA LEU A 122 5.37 -14.41 0.43
C LEU A 122 6.37 -14.06 -0.68
N LYS A 123 5.91 -13.42 -1.76
CA LYS A 123 6.76 -13.00 -2.87
C LYS A 123 7.84 -12.02 -2.42
N ASP A 124 7.50 -11.07 -1.56
CA ASP A 124 8.43 -10.07 -1.04
C ASP A 124 9.49 -10.73 -0.15
N LEU A 125 9.10 -11.69 0.71
CA LEU A 125 10.04 -12.50 1.50
C LEU A 125 10.97 -13.35 0.61
N MET A 126 10.44 -14.02 -0.40
CA MET A 126 11.26 -14.83 -1.32
C MET A 126 12.17 -13.97 -2.20
N GLY A 127 11.70 -12.80 -2.65
CA GLY A 127 12.52 -11.83 -3.37
C GLY A 127 13.65 -11.28 -2.51
N ALA A 128 13.39 -11.07 -1.22
CA ALA A 128 14.42 -10.71 -0.24
C ALA A 128 15.43 -11.84 -0.03
N LEU A 129 14.97 -13.09 0.09
CA LEU A 129 15.84 -14.27 0.27
C LEU A 129 16.75 -14.54 -0.95
N GLY A 130 16.25 -14.29 -2.16
CA GLY A 130 17.02 -14.42 -3.39
C GLY A 130 18.05 -13.31 -3.59
N ARG A 131 17.80 -12.09 -3.07
CA ARG A 131 18.79 -11.00 -3.04
C ARG A 131 19.77 -11.09 -1.88
N SER A 132 19.43 -11.80 -0.81
CA SER A 132 20.29 -12.02 0.36
C SER A 132 21.01 -13.37 0.34
N SER A 133 21.19 -13.97 -0.84
CA SER A 133 22.14 -15.06 -1.06
C SER A 133 23.55 -14.61 -0.66
N PHE A 134 23.93 -14.98 0.57
CA PHE A 134 25.28 -15.14 1.13
C PHE A 134 26.43 -14.71 0.19
N GLY A 135 27.07 -13.57 0.47
CA GLY A 135 28.40 -13.27 -0.10
C GLY A 135 28.70 -11.83 -0.47
N ALA A 136 27.73 -10.91 -0.49
CA ALA A 136 27.98 -9.50 -0.80
C ALA A 136 28.02 -8.65 0.48
N HIS A 137 28.97 -8.93 1.36
CA HIS A 137 29.50 -7.83 2.17
C HIS A 137 30.31 -6.97 1.19
N GLU A 138 29.90 -5.71 0.99
CA GLU A 138 30.86 -4.70 0.57
C GLU A 138 31.89 -4.59 1.70
N THR A 139 32.92 -5.44 1.70
CA THR A 139 34.20 -5.04 2.27
C THR A 139 34.67 -3.89 1.40
N ARG A 140 34.20 -2.69 1.74
CA ARG A 140 34.86 -1.47 1.34
C ARG A 140 36.25 -1.58 1.92
N GLU A 141 37.22 -1.91 1.06
CA GLU A 141 38.63 -1.97 1.42
C GLU A 141 38.98 -0.66 2.13
N LEU A 142 39.06 -0.72 3.47
CA LEU A 142 39.85 0.22 4.24
C LEU A 142 41.28 -0.28 4.17
N ALA A 143 41.86 -0.22 2.97
CA ALA A 143 43.31 -0.20 2.79
C ALA A 143 43.79 1.20 3.20
N THR A 144 43.70 1.52 4.49
CA THR A 144 44.47 2.65 5.04
C THR A 144 45.92 2.22 5.01
N GLY A 145 46.61 2.65 3.97
CA GLY A 145 48.06 2.54 3.85
C GLY A 145 48.70 3.05 5.13
N VAL A 146 49.56 2.22 5.70
CA VAL A 146 50.41 2.56 6.83
C VAL A 146 51.41 3.60 6.35
N GLU A 147 51.12 4.89 6.54
CA GLU A 147 52.13 5.93 6.44
C GLU A 147 52.94 5.94 7.74
N SER A 148 54.05 5.20 7.72
CA SER A 148 55.11 5.32 8.71
C SER A 148 55.76 6.69 8.58
N SER A 149 55.33 7.67 9.37
CA SER A 149 56.08 8.90 9.58
C SER A 149 57.36 8.56 10.36
N GLY A 150 58.46 8.45 9.63
CA GLY A 150 59.80 8.36 10.19
C GLY A 150 60.16 9.67 10.89
N ALA A 151 60.57 9.56 12.16
CA ALA A 151 61.17 10.63 12.91
C ALA A 151 62.69 10.68 12.68
N SER A 152 63.23 11.90 12.66
CA SER A 152 64.64 12.34 12.66
C SER A 152 65.32 12.51 11.31
#